data_AF-A0A537N4V0-F1
#
_entry.id   AF-A0A537N4V0-F1
#
_cell.length_a   1.000
_cell.length_b   1.000
_cell.length_c   1.000
_cell.angle_alpha   90.00
_cell.angle_beta   90.00
_cell.angle_gamma   90.00
#
_symmetry.space_group_name_H-M   'P 1'
#
loop_
_entity.id
_entity.type
_entity.pdbx_description
1 polymer ?
#
loop_
_entity_poly.entity_id
_entity_poly.type
_entity_poly.pdbx_seq_one_letter_code
_entity_poly.pdbx_strand_id
1 'polypeptide(L)'
;SSSLTVNAATIEKKPDVVARFTRAFVRGWAYAKANPEEAFALTIKAQPTLDNKYNRLKLPAVLTLLDSPAMQKNGIGHSDRGGWEALQKALVQVDLLKEPVDLDKVYTNKFLPQPKS
;
A
#
# COMPACT_ATOMS: atom_id res chain seq x y z
N SER A 1 -4.12 4.64 -6.48
CA SER A 1 -3.07 3.85 -5.82
C SER A 1 -3.01 4.25 -4.36
N SER A 2 -2.89 3.30 -3.45
CA SER A 2 -2.62 3.59 -2.03
C SER A 2 -1.19 3.14 -1.74
N SER A 3 -0.27 4.09 -1.66
CA SER A 3 1.14 3.81 -1.35
C SER A 3 1.47 4.35 0.03
N LEU A 4 2.23 3.59 0.83
CA LEU A 4 2.80 4.10 2.09
C LEU A 4 4.08 4.86 1.76
N THR A 5 4.09 6.17 2.01
CA THR A 5 5.26 7.03 1.79
C THR A 5 5.84 7.48 3.12
N VAL A 6 7.17 7.58 3.17
CA VAL A 6 7.91 8.05 4.35
C VAL A 6 9.16 8.78 3.88
N ASN A 7 9.63 9.75 4.67
CA ASN A 7 10.85 10.49 4.36
C ASN A 7 12.10 9.58 4.47
N ALA A 8 13.05 9.71 3.54
CA ALA A 8 14.29 8.94 3.53
C ALA A 8 15.09 9.06 4.83
N ALA A 9 15.18 10.26 5.43
CA ALA A 9 15.86 10.45 6.70
C ALA A 9 15.17 9.70 7.86
N THR A 10 13.87 9.41 7.77
CA THR A 10 13.19 8.58 8.79
C THR A 10 13.52 7.11 8.60
N ILE A 11 13.66 6.64 7.35
CA ILE A 11 14.14 5.28 7.04
C ILE A 11 15.54 5.08 7.62
N GLU A 12 16.44 6.05 7.43
CA GLU A 12 17.82 5.98 7.92
C GLU A 12 17.93 6.10 9.44
N LYS A 13 17.25 7.08 10.04
CA LYS A 13 17.40 7.38 11.48
C LYS A 13 16.55 6.48 12.38
N LYS A 14 15.45 5.94 11.87
CA LYS A 14 14.47 5.16 12.65
C LYS A 14 13.94 3.95 11.86
N PRO A 15 14.83 3.07 11.35
CA PRO A 15 14.42 1.93 10.52
C PRO A 15 13.50 0.95 11.28
N ASP A 16 13.67 0.81 12.60
CA ASP A 16 12.83 -0.04 13.43
C ASP A 16 11.38 0.46 13.49
N VAL A 17 11.19 1.78 13.58
CA VAL A 17 9.87 2.42 13.60
C VAL A 17 9.17 2.21 12.27
N VAL A 18 9.88 2.42 11.16
CA VAL A 18 9.36 2.16 9.81
C VAL A 18 8.97 0.68 9.68
N ALA A 19 9.83 -0.24 10.08
CA ALA A 19 9.54 -1.67 10.03
C ALA A 19 8.30 -2.05 10.86
N ARG A 20 8.19 -1.55 12.10
CA ARG A 20 7.05 -1.82 12.99
C ARG A 20 5.75 -1.24 12.44
N PHE A 21 5.78 -0.01 11.93
CA PHE A 21 4.61 0.63 11.33
C PHE A 21 4.15 -0.12 10.09
N THR A 22 5.07 -0.43 9.16
CA THR A 22 4.74 -1.18 7.93
C THR A 22 4.11 -2.54 8.26
N ARG A 23 4.65 -3.27 9.25
CA ARG A 23 4.03 -4.51 9.72
C ARG A 23 2.62 -4.31 10.29
N ALA A 24 2.40 -3.28 11.10
CA ALA A 24 1.09 -2.98 11.66
C ALA A 24 0.08 -2.60 10.57
N PHE A 25 0.51 -1.78 9.60
CA PHE A 25 -0.30 -1.37 8.45
C PHE A 25 -0.75 -2.56 7.61
N VAL A 26 0.19 -3.45 7.25
CA VAL A 26 -0.12 -4.68 6.49
C VAL A 26 -1.07 -5.59 7.27
N ARG A 27 -0.87 -5.76 8.58
CA ARG A 27 -1.79 -6.51 9.44
C ARG A 27 -3.19 -5.91 9.48
N GLY A 28 -3.30 -4.58 9.51
CA GLY A 28 -4.59 -3.88 9.47
C GLY A 28 -5.39 -4.19 8.20
N TRP A 29 -4.74 -4.19 7.04
CA TRP A 29 -5.39 -4.57 5.77
C TRP A 29 -5.78 -6.04 5.71
N ALA A 30 -4.90 -6.94 6.18
CA ALA A 30 -5.22 -8.35 6.29
C ALA A 30 -6.42 -8.59 7.21
N TYR A 31 -6.47 -7.88 8.34
CA TYR A 31 -7.61 -7.92 9.27
C TYR A 31 -8.89 -7.41 8.62
N ALA A 32 -8.83 -6.26 7.93
CA ALA A 32 -9.99 -5.68 7.28
C ALA A 32 -10.58 -6.59 6.19
N LYS A 33 -9.71 -7.31 5.48
CA LYS A 33 -10.13 -8.34 4.50
C LYS A 33 -10.81 -9.52 5.17
N ALA A 34 -10.28 -9.99 6.30
CA ALA A 34 -10.85 -11.12 7.05
C ALA A 34 -12.14 -10.74 7.82
N ASN A 35 -12.27 -9.48 8.23
CA ASN A 35 -13.35 -8.98 9.08
C ASN A 35 -13.98 -7.69 8.49
N PRO A 36 -14.59 -7.75 7.30
CA PRO A 36 -15.04 -6.56 6.57
C PRO A 36 -16.09 -5.74 7.32
N GLU A 37 -17.05 -6.40 7.98
CA GLU A 37 -18.11 -5.73 8.75
C GLU A 37 -17.57 -4.98 9.96
N GLU A 38 -16.64 -5.60 10.71
CA GLU A 38 -16.01 -4.96 11.84
C GLU A 38 -15.10 -3.81 11.40
N ALA A 39 -14.33 -4.00 10.32
CA ALA A 39 -13.50 -2.94 9.75
C ALA A 39 -14.33 -1.74 9.27
N PHE A 40 -15.50 -1.99 8.68
CA PHE A 40 -16.45 -0.92 8.35
C PHE A 40 -16.90 -0.18 9.62
N ALA A 41 -17.35 -0.91 10.65
CA ALA A 41 -17.80 -0.31 11.90
C ALA A 41 -16.70 0.53 12.58
N LEU A 42 -15.46 0.03 12.63
CA LEU A 42 -14.31 0.76 13.16
C LEU A 42 -14.02 2.03 12.34
N THR A 43 -14.14 1.94 11.00
CA THR A 43 -13.95 3.08 10.10
C THR A 43 -14.99 4.17 10.34
N ILE A 44 -16.27 3.82 10.45
CA ILE A 44 -17.34 4.80 10.71
C ILE A 44 -17.21 5.39 12.11
N LYS A 45 -16.82 4.58 13.11
CA LYS A 45 -16.54 5.09 14.45
C LYS A 45 -15.40 6.12 14.46
N ALA A 46 -14.35 5.88 13.68
CA ALA A 46 -13.19 6.77 13.58
C ALA A 46 -13.46 8.02 12.72
N GLN A 47 -14.34 7.92 11.73
CA GLN A 47 -14.76 9.03 10.88
C GLN A 47 -16.30 9.07 10.74
N PRO A 48 -17.01 9.65 11.73
CA PRO A 48 -18.48 9.66 11.76
C PRO A 48 -19.15 10.45 10.62
N THR A 49 -18.40 11.33 9.95
CA THR A 49 -18.94 12.19 8.87
C THR A 49 -18.92 11.52 7.50
N LEU A 50 -18.46 10.27 7.38
CA LEU A 50 -18.47 9.53 6.12
C LEU A 50 -19.91 9.23 5.66
N ASP A 51 -20.13 9.23 4.36
CA ASP A 51 -21.33 8.63 3.78
C ASP A 51 -21.27 7.11 3.98
N ASN A 52 -22.03 6.61 4.95
CA ASN A 52 -22.08 5.20 5.30
C ASN A 52 -22.59 4.34 4.15
N LYS A 53 -23.58 4.81 3.39
CA LYS A 53 -24.16 4.05 2.28
C LYS A 53 -23.13 3.88 1.18
N TYR A 54 -22.47 4.97 0.79
CA TYR A 54 -21.41 4.94 -0.22
C TYR A 54 -20.24 4.05 0.23
N ASN A 55 -19.75 4.20 1.45
CA ASN A 55 -18.61 3.43 1.93
C ASN A 55 -18.94 1.94 2.08
N ARG A 56 -20.17 1.59 2.46
CA ARG A 56 -20.63 0.20 2.49
C ARG A 56 -20.61 -0.43 1.10
N LEU A 57 -21.10 0.29 0.09
CA LEU A 57 -21.10 -0.17 -1.29
C LEU A 57 -19.68 -0.28 -1.88
N LYS A 58 -18.78 0.62 -1.50
CA LYS A 58 -17.39 0.67 -1.99
C LYS A 58 -16.50 -0.42 -1.38
N LEU A 59 -16.75 -0.81 -0.13
CA LEU A 59 -15.85 -1.68 0.63
C LEU A 59 -15.47 -2.99 -0.08
N PRO A 60 -16.38 -3.76 -0.71
CA PRO A 60 -16.02 -4.98 -1.42
C PRO A 60 -14.98 -4.72 -2.52
N ALA A 61 -15.18 -3.67 -3.33
CA ALA A 61 -14.26 -3.32 -4.40
C ALA A 61 -12.87 -2.94 -3.88
N VAL A 62 -12.79 -2.26 -2.73
CA VAL A 62 -11.51 -1.93 -2.08
C VAL A 62 -10.80 -3.20 -1.60
N LEU A 63 -11.53 -4.14 -0.99
CA LEU A 63 -10.93 -5.36 -0.47
C LEU A 63 -10.43 -6.29 -1.58
N THR A 64 -11.11 -6.33 -2.74
CA THR A 64 -10.66 -7.10 -3.91
C THR A 64 -9.31 -6.60 -4.47
N LEU A 65 -8.91 -5.35 -4.19
CA LEU A 65 -7.56 -4.88 -4.57
C LEU A 65 -6.45 -5.66 -3.86
N LEU A 66 -6.76 -6.31 -2.74
CA LEU A 66 -5.84 -7.16 -1.97
C LEU A 66 -5.80 -8.61 -2.49
N ASP A 67 -6.53 -8.94 -3.56
CA ASP A 67 -6.64 -10.28 -4.14
C ASP A 67 -5.90 -10.46 -5.46
N SER A 68 -5.19 -9.44 -5.95
CA SER A 68 -4.48 -9.55 -7.22
C SER A 68 -3.45 -10.69 -7.19
N PRO A 69 -3.18 -11.37 -8.32
CA PRO A 69 -2.17 -12.43 -8.37
C PRO A 69 -0.80 -12.00 -7.83
N ALA A 70 -0.44 -10.72 -8.03
CA ALA A 70 0.78 -10.13 -7.48
C ALA A 70 0.76 -10.06 -5.94
N MET A 71 -0.37 -9.68 -5.33
CA MET A 71 -0.52 -9.65 -3.87
C MET A 71 -0.57 -11.05 -3.27
N GLN A 72 -1.16 -12.04 -3.96
CA GLN A 72 -1.14 -13.43 -3.52
C GLN A 72 0.29 -14.01 -3.55
N LYS A 73 1.06 -13.70 -4.59
CA LYS A 73 2.44 -14.17 -4.76
C LYS A 73 3.41 -13.49 -3.80
N ASN A 74 3.32 -12.17 -3.65
CA ASN A 74 4.35 -11.36 -3.00
C ASN A 74 3.92 -10.75 -1.66
N GLY A 75 2.65 -10.90 -1.28
CA GLY A 75 2.07 -10.31 -0.07
C GLY A 75 1.50 -8.90 -0.26
N ILE A 76 0.65 -8.50 0.69
CA ILE A 76 0.01 -7.18 0.73
C ILE A 76 1.08 -6.08 0.84
N GLY A 77 0.99 -5.08 -0.05
CA GLY A 77 1.84 -3.89 -0.05
C GLY A 77 3.12 -4.03 -0.87
N HIS A 78 3.37 -5.18 -1.50
CA HIS A 78 4.52 -5.36 -2.38
C HIS A 78 4.48 -4.40 -3.58
N SER A 79 5.54 -3.61 -3.74
CA SER A 79 5.74 -2.77 -4.92
C SER A 79 6.43 -3.55 -6.03
N ASP A 80 5.85 -3.56 -7.23
CA ASP A 80 6.34 -4.29 -8.39
C ASP A 80 7.27 -3.44 -9.27
N ARG A 81 8.45 -3.98 -9.62
CA ARG A 81 9.46 -3.30 -10.44
C ARG A 81 8.92 -2.96 -11.83
N GLY A 82 8.26 -3.90 -12.49
CA GLY A 82 7.73 -3.71 -13.83
C GLY A 82 6.66 -2.61 -13.89
N GLY A 83 5.82 -2.51 -12.85
CA GLY A 83 4.87 -1.42 -12.69
C GLY A 83 5.54 -0.04 -12.58
N TRP A 84 6.63 0.07 -11.82
CA TRP A 84 7.41 1.31 -11.72
C TRP A 84 8.12 1.68 -13.03
N GLU A 85 8.69 0.69 -13.72
CA GLU A 85 9.33 0.90 -15.02
C GLU A 85 8.32 1.37 -16.07
N ALA A 86 7.13 0.78 -16.11
CA ALA A 86 6.05 1.18 -17.00
C ALA A 86 5.56 2.61 -16.69
N LEU A 87 5.37 2.94 -15.40
CA LEU A 87 4.98 4.29 -14.98
C LEU A 87 6.04 5.32 -15.37
N GLN A 88 7.32 5.05 -15.07
CA GLN A 88 8.42 5.94 -15.43
C GLN A 88 8.47 6.17 -16.95
N LYS A 89 8.38 5.10 -17.74
CA LYS A 89 8.36 5.20 -19.21
C LYS A 89 7.21 6.09 -19.69
N ALA A 90 6.01 5.91 -19.15
CA ALA A 90 4.85 6.74 -19.49
C ALA A 90 5.09 8.21 -19.14
N LEU A 91 5.64 8.50 -17.95
CA LEU A 91 5.93 9.88 -17.51
C LEU A 91 7.00 10.57 -18.37
N VAL A 92 8.03 9.83 -18.81
CA VAL A 92 9.03 10.35 -19.75
C VAL A 92 8.41 10.63 -21.11
N GLN A 93 7.54 9.74 -21.61
CA GLN A 93 6.88 9.91 -22.91
C GLN A 93 5.98 11.14 -23.01
N VAL A 94 5.44 11.63 -21.88
CA VAL A 94 4.57 12.80 -21.83
C VAL A 94 5.25 14.04 -21.24
N ASP A 95 6.59 14.04 -21.19
CA ASP A 95 7.42 15.14 -20.66
C ASP A 95 7.11 15.57 -19.21
N LEU A 96 6.44 14.69 -18.42
CA LEU A 96 6.24 14.90 -16.98
C LEU A 96 7.47 14.49 -16.17
N LEU A 97 8.35 13.68 -16.74
CA LEU A 97 9.65 13.34 -16.20
C LEU A 97 10.73 13.54 -17.26
N LYS A 98 11.76 14.33 -16.96
CA LYS A 98 12.81 14.67 -17.94
C LYS A 98 13.62 13.45 -18.41
N GLU A 99 13.94 12.56 -17.48
CA GLU A 99 14.76 11.38 -17.72
C GLU A 99 14.43 10.27 -16.71
N PRO A 100 14.70 9.00 -17.03
CA PRO A 100 14.61 7.90 -16.08
C PRO A 100 15.34 8.16 -14.77
N VAL A 101 14.75 7.76 -13.65
CA VAL A 101 15.37 7.81 -12.32
C VAL A 101 15.77 6.42 -11.84
N ASP A 102 16.66 6.40 -10.84
CA ASP A 102 17.05 5.18 -10.15
C ASP A 102 15.89 4.67 -9.27
N LEU A 103 15.18 3.65 -9.75
CA LEU A 103 14.01 3.09 -9.06
C LEU A 103 14.36 2.48 -7.69
N ASP A 104 15.61 2.07 -7.45
CA ASP A 104 16.05 1.55 -6.16
C ASP A 104 16.11 2.65 -5.08
N LYS A 105 16.09 3.92 -5.49
CA LYS A 105 15.93 5.10 -4.62
C LYS A 105 14.48 5.58 -4.49
N VAL A 106 13.56 5.07 -5.31
CA VAL A 106 12.16 5.51 -5.35
C VAL A 106 11.29 4.66 -4.42
N TYR A 107 11.52 3.35 -4.36
CA TYR A 107 10.73 2.45 -3.51
C TYR A 107 11.59 1.35 -2.89
N THR A 108 11.07 0.73 -1.82
CA THR A 108 11.69 -0.46 -1.23
C THR A 108 10.66 -1.39 -0.62
N ASN A 109 10.89 -2.70 -0.77
CA ASN A 109 10.08 -3.75 -0.13
C ASN A 109 10.72 -4.27 1.18
N LYS A 110 11.89 -3.74 1.60
CA LYS A 110 12.68 -4.21 2.75
C LYS A 110 11.92 -4.23 4.08
N PHE A 111 10.91 -3.36 4.22
CA PHE A 111 10.14 -3.21 5.46
C PHE A 111 8.85 -4.03 5.50
N LEU A 112 8.52 -4.74 4.43
CA LEU A 112 7.34 -5.60 4.40
C LEU A 112 7.53 -6.82 5.30
N PRO A 113 6.44 -7.35 5.89
CA PRO A 113 6.50 -8.64 6.57
C PRO A 113 6.98 -9.72 5.59
N GLN A 114 7.92 -10.55 6.03
CA GLN A 114 8.33 -11.71 5.25
C GLN A 114 7.19 -12.73 5.20
N PRO A 115 6.99 -13.44 4.08
CA PRO A 115 6.11 -14.59 4.03
C PRO A 115 6.48 -15.55 5.16
N LYS A 116 5.49 -16.14 5.84
CA LYS A 116 5.78 -17.24 6.76
C LYS A 116 6.33 -18.41 5.91
N SER A 117 7.55 -18.84 6.21
CA SER A 117 8.15 -20.07 5.70
C SER A 117 7.31 -21.29 6.09
#